data_AF-A0A662IF55-F1
#
_entry.id   AF-A0A662IF55-F1
#
_cell.length_a   1.000
_cell.length_b   1.000
_cell.length_c   1.000
_cell.angle_alpha   90.00
_cell.angle_beta   90.00
_cell.angle_gamma   90.00
#
_symmetry.space_group_name_H-M   'P 1'
#
loop_
_entity.id
_entity.type
_entity.pdbx_description
1 polymer ?
#
loop_
_entity_poly.entity_id
_entity_poly.type
_entity_poly.pdbx_seq_one_letter_code
_entity_poly.pdbx_strand_id
1 'polypeptide(L)'
;MGDPARAVLEFALSAKRGALVVTHTNADPDAAASALMLRAALLSLGVREVQLAFPEGPSRLSRKLLRELKLHVEYISTLSGALPASVAVVDASNCNQLGPLCSHVRLARNLLVMDHHVPPGDLVRTASHSVVKREPATVVLVYEAVKSLGVKLDPQLLTLA
;
A
#
# COMPACT_ATOMS: atom_id res chain seq x y z
N MET A 1 1.45 18.93 2.42
CA MET A 1 2.17 17.74 1.91
C MET A 1 3.07 17.25 3.03
N GLY A 2 2.76 16.08 3.58
CA GLY A 2 3.53 15.49 4.68
C GLY A 2 4.83 14.87 4.18
N ASP A 3 5.79 14.75 5.10
CA ASP A 3 6.94 13.87 4.95
C ASP A 3 6.43 12.41 4.83
N PRO A 4 6.75 11.69 3.74
CA PRO A 4 6.36 10.29 3.55
C PRO A 4 6.66 9.40 4.76
N ALA A 5 7.82 9.60 5.41
CA ALA A 5 8.24 8.82 6.57
C ALA A 5 7.31 9.04 7.76
N ARG A 6 6.96 10.31 8.02
CA ARG A 6 6.05 10.69 9.11
C ARG A 6 4.66 10.08 8.90
N ALA A 7 4.12 10.15 7.69
CA ALA A 7 2.79 9.59 7.37
C ALA A 7 2.74 8.07 7.61
N VAL A 8 3.77 7.35 7.17
CA VAL A 8 3.88 5.90 7.40
C VAL A 8 4.03 5.57 8.88
N LEU A 9 4.84 6.34 9.62
CA LEU A 9 5.03 6.12 11.07
C LEU A 9 3.74 6.35 11.86
N GLU A 10 3.04 7.47 11.63
CA GLU A 10 1.77 7.78 12.31
C GLU A 10 0.69 6.74 11.98
N PHE A 11 0.62 6.29 10.73
CA PHE A 11 -0.24 5.18 10.32
C PHE A 11 0.11 3.88 11.08
N ALA A 12 1.39 3.51 11.15
CA ALA A 12 1.84 2.31 11.86
C ALA A 12 1.54 2.35 13.37
N LEU A 13 1.62 3.53 13.99
CA LEU A 13 1.31 3.73 15.41
C LEU A 13 -0.17 3.52 15.73
N SER A 14 -1.06 3.87 14.82
CA SER A 14 -2.51 3.67 14.97
C SER A 14 -2.99 2.30 14.48
N ALA A 15 -2.22 1.64 13.64
CA ALA A 15 -2.53 0.33 13.05
C ALA A 15 -1.95 -0.87 13.79
N LYS A 16 -1.40 -0.73 15.01
CA LYS A 16 -0.65 -1.79 15.75
C LYS A 16 -1.32 -3.18 15.75
N ARG A 17 -2.66 -3.24 15.79
CA ARG A 17 -3.38 -4.51 15.83
C ARG A 17 -3.40 -5.24 14.49
N GLY A 18 -3.43 -4.52 13.38
CA GLY A 18 -3.49 -5.04 12.03
C GLY A 18 -3.79 -3.96 11.00
N ALA A 19 -3.28 -4.12 9.78
CA ALA A 19 -3.49 -3.21 8.66
C ALA A 19 -3.81 -3.97 7.36
N LEU A 20 -4.56 -3.32 6.47
CA LEU A 20 -4.78 -3.77 5.10
C LEU A 20 -4.05 -2.81 4.15
N VAL A 21 -3.24 -3.33 3.23
CA VAL A 21 -2.64 -2.54 2.14
C VAL A 21 -3.34 -2.88 0.84
N VAL A 22 -3.91 -1.88 0.19
CA VAL A 22 -4.79 -2.01 -0.97
C VAL A 22 -4.18 -1.29 -2.17
N THR A 23 -4.21 -1.93 -3.34
CA THR A 23 -3.82 -1.32 -4.62
C THR A 23 -5.05 -0.98 -5.48
N HIS A 24 -4.84 -0.35 -6.63
CA HIS A 24 -5.83 -0.37 -7.71
C HIS A 24 -6.09 -1.80 -8.23
N THR A 25 -7.14 -1.97 -9.03
CA THR A 25 -7.49 -3.22 -9.72
C THR A 25 -6.38 -3.65 -10.69
N ASN A 26 -6.14 -4.96 -10.80
CA ASN A 26 -5.12 -5.53 -11.69
C ASN A 26 -3.72 -4.93 -11.40
N ALA A 27 -3.30 -5.01 -10.13
CA ALA A 27 -2.12 -4.34 -9.57
C ALA A 27 -0.87 -4.52 -10.45
N ASP A 28 -0.35 -3.43 -10.99
CA ASP A 28 0.82 -3.45 -11.86
C ASP A 28 2.13 -3.61 -11.04
N PRO A 29 3.33 -3.57 -11.66
CA PRO A 29 4.56 -3.71 -10.90
C PRO A 29 4.76 -2.61 -9.84
N ASP A 30 4.36 -1.37 -10.11
CA ASP A 30 4.51 -0.26 -9.16
C ASP A 30 3.61 -0.48 -7.95
N ALA A 31 2.32 -0.76 -8.19
CA ALA A 31 1.36 -1.02 -7.13
C ALA A 31 1.75 -2.25 -6.27
N ALA A 32 2.19 -3.34 -6.91
CA ALA A 32 2.62 -4.54 -6.22
C ALA A 32 3.90 -4.31 -5.39
N ALA A 33 4.89 -3.61 -5.94
CA ALA A 33 6.14 -3.28 -5.25
C ALA A 33 5.87 -2.36 -4.05
N SER A 34 5.10 -1.30 -4.27
CA SER A 34 4.64 -0.35 -3.25
C SER A 34 3.97 -1.06 -2.09
N ALA A 35 3.04 -1.99 -2.38
CA ALA A 35 2.31 -2.72 -1.36
C ALA A 35 3.19 -3.67 -0.54
N LEU A 36 4.07 -4.41 -1.21
CA LEU A 36 5.00 -5.33 -0.54
C LEU A 36 6.02 -4.59 0.33
N MET A 37 6.55 -3.48 -0.18
CA MET A 37 7.51 -2.65 0.55
C MET A 37 6.87 -1.99 1.76
N LEU A 38 5.66 -1.42 1.60
CA LEU A 38 4.92 -0.85 2.72
C LEU A 38 4.58 -1.92 3.76
N ARG A 39 4.17 -3.13 3.33
CA ARG A 39 3.93 -4.25 4.25
C ARG A 39 5.16 -4.58 5.08
N ALA A 40 6.33 -4.72 4.45
CA ALA A 40 7.58 -5.01 5.16
C ALA A 40 7.89 -3.92 6.20
N ALA A 41 7.68 -2.65 5.83
CA ALA A 41 7.89 -1.53 6.76
C ALA A 41 6.92 -1.52 7.93
N LEU A 42 5.62 -1.70 7.68
CA LEU A 42 4.60 -1.73 8.73
C LEU A 42 4.85 -2.86 9.74
N LEU A 43 5.23 -4.05 9.26
CA LEU A 43 5.62 -5.17 10.12
C LEU A 43 6.86 -4.80 10.95
N SER A 44 7.89 -4.21 10.34
CA SER A 44 9.10 -3.76 11.05
C SER A 44 8.82 -2.66 12.08
N LEU A 45 7.77 -1.86 11.89
CA LEU A 45 7.32 -0.81 12.82
C LEU A 45 6.37 -1.36 13.91
N GLY A 46 6.16 -2.67 13.96
CA GLY A 46 5.41 -3.35 15.02
C GLY A 46 3.90 -3.43 14.78
N VAL A 47 3.43 -3.32 13.54
CA VAL A 47 2.08 -3.76 13.18
C VAL A 47 2.05 -5.29 13.19
N ARG A 48 1.15 -5.90 13.97
CA ARG A 48 1.16 -7.35 14.21
C ARG A 48 0.82 -8.19 12.97
N GLU A 49 -0.09 -7.69 12.14
CA GLU A 49 -0.54 -8.37 10.93
C GLU A 49 -0.76 -7.35 9.82
N VAL A 50 -0.22 -7.61 8.63
CA VAL A 50 -0.43 -6.75 7.47
C VAL A 50 -0.86 -7.61 6.30
N GLN A 51 -2.12 -7.45 5.94
CA GLN A 51 -2.77 -8.14 4.83
C GLN A 51 -2.61 -7.32 3.55
N LEU A 52 -2.46 -7.98 2.42
CA LEU A 52 -2.42 -7.36 1.11
C LEU A 52 -3.74 -7.60 0.40
N ALA A 53 -4.22 -6.60 -0.32
CA ALA A 53 -5.38 -6.75 -1.17
C ALA A 53 -5.11 -6.15 -2.55
N PHE A 54 -5.21 -7.01 -3.55
CA PHE A 54 -5.06 -6.67 -4.96
C PHE A 54 -6.41 -6.94 -5.62
N PRO A 55 -7.29 -5.94 -5.78
CA PRO A 55 -8.54 -6.14 -6.49
C PRO A 55 -8.24 -6.74 -7.87
N GLU A 56 -8.95 -7.81 -8.26
CA GLU A 56 -8.66 -8.57 -9.51
C GLU A 56 -7.28 -9.25 -9.59
N GLY A 57 -6.47 -9.18 -8.52
CA GLY A 57 -5.14 -9.75 -8.40
C GLY A 57 -4.02 -8.90 -9.03
N PRO A 58 -2.76 -9.34 -8.95
CA PRO A 58 -1.65 -8.69 -9.63
C PRO A 58 -1.77 -8.85 -11.14
N SER A 59 -1.28 -7.90 -11.93
CA SER A 59 -1.22 -7.95 -13.39
C SER A 59 -0.42 -9.16 -13.91
N ARG A 60 -0.55 -9.47 -15.21
CA ARG A 60 0.26 -10.55 -15.83
C ARG A 60 1.76 -10.33 -15.64
N LEU A 61 2.21 -9.08 -15.76
CA LEU A 61 3.62 -8.71 -15.60
C LEU A 61 4.04 -8.85 -14.13
N SER A 62 3.27 -8.32 -13.19
CA SER A 62 3.54 -8.45 -11.75
C SER A 62 3.59 -9.92 -11.33
N ARG A 63 2.64 -10.75 -11.78
CA ARG A 63 2.66 -12.20 -11.52
C ARG A 63 3.93 -12.87 -12.06
N LYS A 64 4.45 -12.42 -13.22
CA LYS A 64 5.70 -12.94 -13.78
C LYS A 64 6.88 -12.55 -12.90
N LEU A 65 7.00 -11.28 -12.54
CA LEU A 65 8.06 -10.76 -11.67
C LEU A 65 8.08 -11.46 -10.31
N LEU A 66 6.92 -11.57 -9.64
CA LEU A 66 6.81 -12.25 -8.34
C LEU A 66 7.27 -13.71 -8.42
N ARG A 67 6.94 -14.43 -9.50
CA ARG A 67 7.41 -15.81 -9.70
C ARG A 67 8.92 -15.89 -9.96
N GLU A 68 9.46 -15.02 -10.82
CA GLU A 68 10.89 -14.99 -11.15
C GLU A 68 11.75 -14.67 -9.93
N LEU A 69 11.25 -13.78 -9.06
CA LEU A 69 11.88 -13.42 -7.79
C LEU A 69 11.57 -14.40 -6.64
N LYS A 70 10.76 -15.44 -6.89
CA LYS A 70 10.31 -16.42 -5.89
C LYS A 70 9.61 -15.78 -4.67
N LEU A 71 8.93 -14.66 -4.90
CA LEU A 71 8.14 -13.96 -3.90
C LEU A 71 6.74 -14.58 -3.83
N HIS A 72 6.48 -15.35 -2.79
CA HIS A 72 5.16 -15.90 -2.50
C HIS A 72 4.32 -14.85 -1.78
N VAL A 73 3.26 -14.39 -2.44
CA VAL A 73 2.40 -13.30 -1.95
C VAL A 73 0.98 -13.82 -1.76
N GLU A 74 0.55 -13.87 -0.51
CA GLU A 74 -0.86 -14.04 -0.16
C GLU A 74 -1.58 -12.69 -0.26
N TYR A 75 -2.71 -12.67 -0.95
CA TYR A 75 -3.50 -11.47 -1.13
C TYR A 75 -4.99 -11.76 -1.21
N ILE A 76 -5.77 -10.75 -0.85
CA ILE A 76 -7.22 -10.72 -0.95
C ILE A 76 -7.60 -10.07 -2.28
N SER A 77 -8.42 -10.74 -3.08
CA SER A 77 -8.92 -10.19 -4.35
C SER A 77 -10.40 -9.78 -4.30
N THR A 78 -11.13 -10.23 -3.28
CA THR A 78 -12.56 -9.95 -3.06
C THR A 78 -12.82 -9.72 -1.58
N LEU A 79 -13.88 -8.97 -1.25
CA LEU A 79 -14.29 -8.78 0.14
C LEU A 79 -14.68 -10.14 0.75
N SER A 80 -13.87 -10.64 1.68
CA SER A 80 -14.18 -11.83 2.46
C SER A 80 -13.72 -11.65 3.91
N GLY A 81 -14.56 -12.08 4.84
CA GLY A 81 -14.26 -11.99 6.28
C GLY A 81 -14.19 -10.57 6.84
N ALA A 82 -13.71 -10.48 8.08
CA ALA A 82 -13.48 -9.21 8.75
C ALA A 82 -12.11 -8.64 8.34
N LEU A 83 -12.12 -7.52 7.63
CA LEU A 83 -10.90 -6.83 7.20
C LEU A 83 -10.44 -5.80 8.26
N PRO A 84 -9.13 -5.51 8.35
CA PRO A 84 -8.60 -4.48 9.23
C PRO A 84 -9.24 -3.09 8.99
N ALA A 85 -9.49 -2.38 10.09
CA ALA A 85 -10.05 -1.02 10.04
C ALA A 85 -8.99 0.07 9.72
N SER A 86 -7.69 -0.27 9.81
CA SER A 86 -6.61 0.58 9.32
C SER A 86 -6.24 0.14 7.92
N VAL A 87 -6.34 1.07 6.96
CA VAL A 87 -6.16 0.77 5.54
C VAL A 87 -5.15 1.74 4.94
N ALA A 88 -4.14 1.21 4.27
CA ALA A 88 -3.25 1.98 3.41
C ALA A 88 -3.60 1.70 1.95
N VAL A 89 -3.83 2.73 1.16
CA VAL A 89 -4.01 2.63 -0.29
C VAL A 89 -2.74 3.12 -0.94
N VAL A 90 -2.19 2.31 -1.86
CA VAL A 90 -1.00 2.64 -2.64
C VAL A 90 -1.34 2.62 -4.12
N ASP A 91 -0.70 3.54 -4.86
CA ASP A 91 -0.80 3.69 -6.31
C ASP A 91 -2.22 3.92 -6.84
N ALA A 92 -3.05 4.49 -5.97
CA ALA A 92 -4.39 4.93 -6.26
C ALA A 92 -4.82 5.97 -5.24
N SER A 93 -5.57 6.95 -5.71
CA SER A 93 -6.20 7.94 -4.84
C SER A 93 -7.69 8.10 -5.10
N ASN A 94 -8.24 7.42 -6.12
CA ASN A 94 -9.67 7.36 -6.37
C ASN A 94 -10.28 6.01 -5.99
N CYS A 95 -11.43 6.05 -5.32
CA CYS A 95 -12.12 4.85 -4.83
C CYS A 95 -12.56 3.93 -5.97
N ASN A 96 -12.91 4.48 -7.13
CA ASN A 96 -13.31 3.70 -8.30
C ASN A 96 -12.19 2.78 -8.82
N GLN A 97 -10.91 3.11 -8.56
CA GLN A 97 -9.77 2.28 -8.93
C GLN A 97 -9.65 1.01 -8.06
N LEU A 98 -10.31 0.97 -6.90
CA LEU A 98 -10.17 -0.12 -5.92
C LEU A 98 -11.19 -1.25 -6.10
N GLY A 99 -12.06 -1.14 -7.10
CA GLY A 99 -13.12 -2.12 -7.36
C GLY A 99 -14.00 -2.39 -6.12
N PRO A 100 -14.32 -3.65 -5.80
CA PRO A 100 -15.17 -3.99 -4.65
C PRO A 100 -14.64 -3.52 -3.29
N LEU A 101 -13.32 -3.30 -3.15
CA LEU A 101 -12.73 -2.88 -1.88
C LEU A 101 -13.03 -1.41 -1.53
N CYS A 102 -13.49 -0.62 -2.50
CA CYS A 102 -13.85 0.80 -2.31
C CYS A 102 -14.78 1.02 -1.10
N SER A 103 -15.80 0.17 -0.93
CA SER A 103 -16.75 0.29 0.17
C SER A 103 -16.08 0.09 1.54
N HIS A 104 -15.17 -0.87 1.67
CA HIS A 104 -14.40 -1.09 2.89
C HIS A 104 -13.41 0.05 3.17
N VAL A 105 -12.70 0.51 2.13
CA VAL A 105 -11.71 1.60 2.24
C VAL A 105 -12.36 2.90 2.71
N ARG A 106 -13.56 3.24 2.23
CA ARG A 106 -14.29 4.43 2.69
C ARG A 106 -14.73 4.36 4.15
N LEU A 107 -14.82 3.17 4.72
CA LEU A 107 -15.19 2.94 6.12
C LEU A 107 -13.96 2.76 7.02
N ALA A 108 -12.75 2.86 6.47
CA ALA A 108 -11.52 2.76 7.24
C ALA A 108 -11.50 3.81 8.36
N ARG A 109 -11.21 3.37 9.59
CA ARG A 109 -11.06 4.29 10.74
C ARG A 109 -9.76 5.07 10.68
N ASN A 110 -8.76 4.50 10.01
CA ASN A 110 -7.49 5.15 9.77
C ASN A 110 -7.05 4.85 8.34
N LEU A 111 -7.03 5.89 7.51
CA LEU A 111 -6.74 5.77 6.08
C LEU A 111 -5.44 6.50 5.74
N LEU A 112 -4.47 5.75 5.20
CA LEU A 112 -3.27 6.29 4.55
C LEU A 112 -3.45 6.19 3.03
N VAL A 113 -3.15 7.26 2.30
CA VAL A 113 -3.08 7.24 0.82
C VAL A 113 -1.68 7.64 0.38
N MET A 114 -1.01 6.80 -0.41
CA MET A 114 0.28 7.09 -1.05
C MET A 114 0.12 6.91 -2.56
N ASP A 115 0.27 7.98 -3.32
CA ASP A 115 0.01 7.95 -4.76
C ASP A 115 0.90 8.97 -5.48
N HIS A 116 1.38 8.63 -6.67
CA HIS A 116 2.16 9.54 -7.49
C HIS A 116 1.33 10.35 -8.51
N HIS A 117 0.06 9.98 -8.70
CA HIS A 117 -0.85 10.64 -9.63
C HIS A 117 -1.33 12.00 -9.11
N VAL A 118 -1.18 13.04 -9.94
CA VAL A 118 -1.65 14.41 -9.64
C VAL A 118 -2.57 14.86 -10.77
N PRO A 119 -3.80 15.34 -10.50
CA PRO A 119 -4.34 15.72 -9.18
C PRO A 119 -4.77 14.54 -8.29
N PRO A 120 -4.79 14.72 -6.94
CA PRO A 120 -5.24 13.69 -6.01
C PRO A 120 -6.73 13.35 -6.17
N GLY A 121 -7.06 12.08 -5.99
CA GLY A 121 -8.42 11.57 -6.05
C GLY A 121 -9.30 11.78 -4.80
N ASP A 122 -10.50 11.19 -4.81
CA ASP A 122 -11.53 11.40 -3.78
C ASP A 122 -11.13 10.88 -2.39
N LEU A 123 -10.34 9.80 -2.30
CA LEU A 123 -9.96 9.20 -1.02
C LEU A 123 -9.08 10.11 -0.16
N VAL A 124 -8.30 10.99 -0.80
CA VAL A 124 -7.40 11.93 -0.10
C VAL A 124 -8.20 12.91 0.76
N ARG A 125 -9.45 13.22 0.38
CA ARG A 125 -10.32 14.16 1.11
C ARG A 125 -10.74 13.64 2.49
N THR A 126 -10.74 12.32 2.67
CA THR A 126 -11.16 11.64 3.90
C THR A 126 -10.01 10.88 4.56
N ALA A 127 -8.80 10.94 4.01
CA ALA A 127 -7.65 10.21 4.53
C ALA A 127 -7.09 10.87 5.80
N SER A 128 -6.79 10.07 6.82
CA SER A 128 -6.06 10.51 8.02
C SER A 128 -4.65 10.98 7.68
N HIS A 129 -4.02 10.31 6.71
CA HIS A 129 -2.68 10.60 6.23
C HIS A 129 -2.68 10.51 4.70
N SER A 130 -2.04 11.47 4.03
CA SER A 130 -1.88 11.41 2.58
C SER A 130 -0.52 11.93 2.11
N VAL A 131 0.05 11.21 1.16
CA VAL A 131 1.29 11.53 0.47
C VAL A 131 1.01 11.41 -1.02
N VAL A 132 0.60 12.52 -1.62
CA VAL A 132 0.41 12.61 -3.08
C VAL A 132 1.40 13.60 -3.65
N LYS A 133 2.30 13.11 -4.51
CA LYS A 133 3.40 13.90 -5.09
C LYS A 133 3.68 13.41 -6.49
N ARG A 134 4.05 14.31 -7.40
CA ARG A 134 4.43 13.93 -8.76
C ARG A 134 5.82 13.28 -8.73
N GLU A 135 5.84 11.96 -8.68
CA GLU A 135 7.04 11.12 -8.78
C GLU A 135 6.93 10.19 -9.99
N PRO A 136 8.03 9.56 -10.44
CA PRO A 136 7.97 8.58 -11.54
C PRO A 136 7.07 7.36 -11.23
N ALA A 137 7.00 6.96 -9.97
CA ALA A 137 6.25 5.80 -9.49
C ALA A 137 5.91 5.96 -8.00
N THR A 138 4.83 5.32 -7.54
CA THR A 138 4.45 5.29 -6.12
C THR A 138 5.51 4.58 -5.27
N VAL A 139 6.18 3.55 -5.80
CA VAL A 139 7.20 2.80 -5.06
C VAL A 139 8.38 3.67 -4.64
N VAL A 140 8.67 4.75 -5.37
CA VAL A 140 9.69 5.75 -4.98
C VAL A 140 9.30 6.43 -3.67
N LEU A 141 8.04 6.87 -3.55
CA LEU A 141 7.52 7.50 -2.33
C LEU A 141 7.56 6.56 -1.14
N VAL A 142 7.20 5.29 -1.36
CA VAL A 142 7.26 4.26 -0.33
C VAL A 142 8.71 4.00 0.07
N TYR A 143 9.61 3.79 -0.89
CA TYR A 143 11.02 3.54 -0.64
C TYR A 143 11.69 4.67 0.16
N GLU A 144 11.44 5.92 -0.21
CA GLU A 144 11.96 7.08 0.53
C GLU A 144 11.45 7.12 1.98
N ALA A 145 10.17 6.83 2.20
CA ALA A 145 9.59 6.74 3.53
C ALA A 145 10.28 5.64 4.35
N VAL A 146 10.40 4.44 3.80
CA VAL A 146 10.96 3.26 4.47
C VAL A 146 12.44 3.47 4.79
N LYS A 147 13.21 4.01 3.83
CA LYS A 147 14.62 4.34 4.00
C LYS A 147 14.82 5.37 5.12
N SER A 148 14.01 6.41 5.15
CA SER A 148 14.08 7.47 6.16
C SER A 148 13.74 6.97 7.57
N LEU A 149 12.89 5.92 7.67
CA LEU A 149 12.55 5.25 8.93
C LEU A 149 13.61 4.24 9.39
N GLY A 150 14.69 4.04 8.62
CA GLY A 150 15.77 3.11 8.96
C GLY A 150 15.37 1.63 8.91
N VAL A 151 14.27 1.31 8.24
CA VAL A 151 13.81 -0.07 8.06
C VAL A 151 14.69 -0.77 7.03
N LYS A 152 15.18 -1.96 7.38
CA LYS A 152 15.93 -2.82 6.46
C LYS A 152 14.96 -3.67 5.64
N LEU A 153 15.07 -3.57 4.32
CA LEU A 153 14.28 -4.36 3.37
C LEU A 153 15.07 -5.56 2.86
N ASP A 154 14.35 -6.62 2.52
CA ASP A 154 14.92 -7.78 1.85
C ASP A 154 15.46 -7.39 0.45
N PRO A 155 16.66 -7.84 0.05
CA PRO A 155 17.24 -7.51 -1.25
C PRO A 155 16.40 -7.93 -2.46
N GLN A 156 15.66 -9.04 -2.38
CA GLN A 156 14.75 -9.48 -3.44
C GLN A 156 13.57 -8.51 -3.59
N LEU A 157 13.05 -8.00 -2.46
CA LEU A 157 12.00 -6.99 -2.47
C LEU A 157 12.50 -5.65 -3.04
N LEU A 158 13.75 -5.26 -2.76
CA LEU A 158 14.37 -4.08 -3.36
C LEU A 158 14.54 -4.18 -4.87
N THR A 159 14.57 -5.39 -5.44
CA THR A 159 14.64 -5.58 -6.90
C THR A 159 13.35 -5.13 -7.61
N LEU A 160 12.24 -4.96 -6.87
CA LEU A 160 10.98 -4.46 -7.40
C LEU A 160 10.89 -2.92 -7.44
N ALA A 161 11.86 -2.20 -6.88
CA ALA A 161 11.82 -0.75 -6.67
C ALA A 161 12.77 0.03 -7.59
#